data_AF-A0A957CGI7-F1
#
_entry.id   AF-A0A957CGI7-F1
#
_cell.length_a   1.000
_cell.length_b   1.000
_cell.length_c   1.000
_cell.angle_alpha   90.00
_cell.angle_beta   90.00
_cell.angle_gamma   90.00
#
_symmetry.space_group_name_H-M   'P 1'
#
loop_
_entity.id
_entity.type
_entity.pdbx_description
1 polymer ?
#
loop_
_entity_poly.entity_id
_entity_poly.type
_entity_poly.pdbx_seq_one_letter_code
_entity_poly.pdbx_strand_id
1 'polypeptide(L)'
;SGKMKWDAVKSRVLKFIAPFLLWTILFFVMQPTLPRTVNIFLRTYYYIPLAIQYYLLSPYLGPLAKKHWKALLIGTAVIQIAVMSLGYFNYFRLDFPGMQTAIQLTPTWFFPSRIFYFSLGLVAGFHRKLFAQWFAKTKYVLLGSLVFFLVMSMVEYQIVDNAIADRWLGPNFIGVFRTLYATTFSLTFLAFDKVKWPFEKELNKLGGMSLGVYLVNTPAIYVASSLIYKFAPVILGIQIVYQPILIVAGVAVPVLLMNLLGKSPVRGYYQYVFG
;
A
#
# COMPACT_ATOMS: atom_id res chain seq x y z
N SER A 1 28.63 -7.91 7.36
CA SER A 1 28.05 -8.60 6.19
C SER A 1 26.66 -8.02 5.92
N GLY A 2 26.31 -7.67 4.67
CA GLY A 2 25.00 -7.08 4.34
C GLY A 2 23.85 -8.09 4.23
N LYS A 3 24.04 -9.32 4.72
CA LYS A 3 23.06 -10.40 4.66
C LYS A 3 22.20 -10.34 5.92
N MET A 4 20.89 -10.13 5.75
CA MET A 4 19.93 -10.31 6.84
C MET A 4 19.94 -11.80 7.24
N LYS A 5 20.05 -12.11 8.54
CA LYS A 5 20.01 -13.50 9.00
C LYS A 5 18.63 -14.10 8.70
N TRP A 6 18.57 -15.32 8.19
CA TRP A 6 17.32 -16.02 7.89
C TRP A 6 16.39 -16.13 9.10
N ASP A 7 16.94 -16.23 10.30
CA ASP A 7 16.16 -16.24 11.54
C ASP A 7 15.36 -14.95 11.75
N ALA A 8 15.95 -13.80 11.41
CA ALA A 8 15.27 -12.52 11.47
C ALA A 8 14.15 -12.42 10.43
N VAL A 9 14.38 -12.94 9.22
CA VAL A 9 13.37 -13.03 8.16
C VAL A 9 12.20 -13.91 8.61
N LYS A 10 12.47 -15.12 9.11
CA LYS A 10 11.47 -16.07 9.61
C LYS A 10 10.64 -15.45 10.74
N SER A 11 11.30 -14.83 11.73
CA SER A 11 10.62 -14.18 12.84
C SER A 11 9.68 -13.06 12.36
N ARG A 12 10.11 -12.23 11.41
CA ARG A 12 9.27 -11.16 10.85
C ARG A 12 8.08 -11.71 10.07
N VAL A 13 8.31 -12.71 9.21
CA VAL A 13 7.24 -13.34 8.40
C VAL A 13 6.16 -13.94 9.31
N LEU A 14 6.55 -14.67 10.36
CA LEU A 14 5.59 -15.26 11.30
C LEU A 14 4.69 -14.20 11.99
N LYS A 15 5.23 -13.00 12.28
CA LYS A 15 4.44 -11.89 12.84
C LYS A 15 3.38 -11.35 11.89
N PHE A 16 3.56 -11.49 10.58
CA PHE A 16 2.55 -11.06 9.60
C PHE A 16 1.47 -12.11 9.35
N ILE A 17 1.80 -13.39 9.44
CA ILE A 17 0.88 -14.48 9.07
C ILE A 17 -0.33 -14.54 10.01
N ALA A 18 -0.10 -14.50 11.33
CA ALA A 18 -1.18 -14.62 12.32
C ALA A 18 -2.26 -13.53 12.17
N PRO A 19 -1.93 -12.23 12.19
CA PRO A 19 -2.94 -11.18 12.04
C PRO A 19 -3.58 -11.19 10.65
N PHE A 20 -2.82 -11.53 9.60
CA PHE A 20 -3.36 -11.69 8.26
C PHE A 20 -4.46 -12.75 8.20
N LEU A 21 -4.19 -13.96 8.70
CA LEU A 21 -5.17 -15.05 8.67
C LEU A 21 -6.40 -14.69 9.51
N LEU A 22 -6.21 -14.14 10.70
CA LEU A 22 -7.30 -13.73 11.57
C LEU A 22 -8.23 -12.73 10.89
N TRP A 23 -7.71 -11.61 10.39
CA TRP A 23 -8.53 -10.57 9.77
C TRP A 23 -9.10 -10.96 8.42
N THR A 24 -8.42 -11.85 7.69
CA THR A 24 -8.97 -12.39 6.43
C THR A 24 -10.18 -13.27 6.71
N ILE A 25 -10.10 -14.16 7.71
CA ILE A 25 -11.23 -14.99 8.14
C ILE A 25 -12.38 -14.10 8.62
N LEU A 26 -12.11 -13.15 9.53
CA LEU A 26 -13.12 -12.23 10.04
C LEU A 26 -13.80 -11.44 8.92
N PHE A 27 -13.03 -10.93 7.96
CA PHE A 27 -13.58 -10.21 6.81
C PHE A 27 -14.56 -11.09 6.02
N PHE A 28 -14.19 -12.34 5.70
CA PHE A 28 -15.07 -13.22 4.92
C PHE A 28 -16.28 -13.74 5.70
N VAL A 29 -16.20 -13.87 7.03
CA VAL A 29 -17.37 -14.15 7.87
C VAL A 29 -18.41 -13.02 7.80
N MET A 30 -17.97 -11.78 7.58
CA MET A 30 -18.86 -10.62 7.41
C MET A 30 -19.43 -10.49 5.98
N GLN A 31 -18.94 -11.29 5.01
CA GLN A 31 -19.40 -11.23 3.63
C GLN A 31 -20.52 -12.26 3.39
N PRO A 32 -21.49 -11.96 2.50
CA PRO A 32 -22.57 -12.89 2.17
C PRO A 32 -22.09 -14.12 1.40
N THR A 33 -20.92 -14.06 0.76
CA THR A 33 -20.37 -15.15 -0.06
C THR A 33 -18.91 -15.40 0.26
N LEU A 34 -18.55 -16.67 0.41
CA LEU A 34 -17.16 -17.11 0.58
C LEU A 34 -16.33 -16.92 -0.69
N PRO A 35 -15.01 -16.69 -0.57
CA PRO A 35 -14.13 -16.49 -1.72
C PRO A 35 -14.04 -17.77 -2.55
N ARG A 36 -14.30 -17.67 -3.85
CA ARG A 36 -14.25 -18.82 -4.77
C ARG A 36 -12.84 -19.18 -5.21
N THR A 37 -11.87 -18.28 -5.04
CA THR A 37 -10.48 -18.48 -5.47
C THR A 37 -9.50 -17.96 -4.43
N VAL A 38 -8.31 -18.56 -4.40
CA VAL A 38 -7.18 -18.11 -3.57
C VAL A 38 -6.80 -16.66 -3.90
N ASN A 39 -6.96 -16.25 -5.15
CA ASN A 39 -6.66 -14.87 -5.56
C ASN A 39 -7.56 -13.86 -4.84
N ILE A 40 -8.86 -14.15 -4.68
CA ILE A 40 -9.78 -13.28 -3.91
C ILE A 40 -9.34 -13.22 -2.45
N PHE A 41 -8.96 -14.36 -1.87
CA PHE A 41 -8.49 -14.44 -0.49
C PHE A 41 -7.23 -13.58 -0.25
N LEU A 42 -6.22 -13.72 -1.12
CA LEU A 42 -4.97 -12.97 -1.00
C LEU A 42 -5.12 -11.47 -1.33
N ARG A 43 -6.09 -11.11 -2.18
CA ARG A 43 -6.29 -9.72 -2.61
C ARG A 43 -6.84 -8.82 -1.51
N THR A 44 -7.66 -9.34 -0.59
CA THR A 44 -8.29 -8.56 0.49
C THR A 44 -7.25 -7.79 1.31
N TYR A 45 -6.17 -8.46 1.70
CA TYR A 45 -5.04 -7.84 2.40
C TYR A 45 -3.74 -8.00 1.62
N TYR A 46 -3.77 -7.71 0.32
CA TYR A 46 -2.67 -7.99 -0.62
C TYR A 46 -1.29 -7.49 -0.19
N TYR A 47 -1.19 -6.39 0.56
CA TYR A 47 0.08 -5.89 1.06
C TYR A 47 0.80 -6.87 2.00
N ILE A 48 0.09 -7.76 2.71
CA ILE A 48 0.73 -8.69 3.64
C ILE A 48 1.45 -9.83 2.92
N PRO A 49 0.80 -10.60 2.01
CA PRO A 49 1.52 -11.56 1.17
C PRO A 49 2.67 -10.92 0.39
N LEU A 50 2.47 -9.68 -0.07
CA LEU A 50 3.48 -8.91 -0.77
C LEU A 50 4.68 -8.58 0.13
N ALA A 51 4.45 -8.10 1.35
CA ALA A 51 5.49 -7.82 2.33
C ALA A 51 6.27 -9.09 2.70
N ILE A 52 5.59 -10.22 2.89
CA ILE A 52 6.22 -11.52 3.14
C ILE A 52 7.19 -11.88 2.01
N GLN A 53 6.75 -11.77 0.74
CA GLN A 53 7.62 -12.02 -0.41
C GLN A 53 8.85 -11.10 -0.41
N TYR A 54 8.70 -9.82 -0.08
CA TYR A 54 9.83 -8.91 0.01
C TYR A 54 10.81 -9.25 1.14
N TYR A 55 10.32 -9.69 2.30
CA TYR A 55 11.17 -10.19 3.37
C TYR A 55 11.97 -11.42 2.91
N LEU A 56 11.34 -12.35 2.17
CA LEU A 56 12.01 -13.52 1.61
C LEU A 56 13.03 -13.17 0.52
N LEU A 57 12.77 -12.12 -0.27
CA LEU A 57 13.69 -11.61 -1.29
C LEU A 57 14.82 -10.76 -0.71
N SER A 58 14.67 -10.20 0.49
CA SER A 58 15.62 -9.27 1.10
C SER A 58 17.06 -9.81 1.24
N PRO A 59 17.34 -11.11 1.50
CA PRO A 59 18.71 -11.62 1.55
C PRO A 59 19.46 -11.53 0.21
N TYR A 60 18.73 -11.56 -0.90
CA TYR A 60 19.27 -11.47 -2.27
C TYR A 60 19.33 -10.02 -2.75
N LEU A 61 18.27 -9.26 -2.50
CA LEU A 61 18.20 -7.85 -2.87
C LEU A 61 19.13 -6.97 -2.03
N GLY A 62 19.40 -7.34 -0.77
CA GLY A 62 20.29 -6.61 0.15
C GLY A 62 21.70 -6.38 -0.41
N PRO A 63 22.44 -7.45 -0.77
CA PRO A 63 23.76 -7.33 -1.40
C PRO A 63 23.74 -6.52 -2.71
N LEU A 64 22.73 -6.71 -3.56
CA LEU A 64 22.57 -5.95 -4.80
C LEU A 64 22.33 -4.46 -4.52
N ALA A 65 21.46 -4.15 -3.56
CA ALA A 65 21.17 -2.78 -3.14
C ALA A 65 22.36 -2.08 -2.49
N LYS A 66 23.33 -2.82 -1.97
CA LYS A 66 24.57 -2.26 -1.43
C LYS A 66 25.63 -2.03 -2.51
N LYS A 67 25.87 -3.02 -3.38
CA LYS A 67 26.99 -3.01 -4.35
C LYS A 67 26.60 -2.45 -5.72
N HIS A 68 25.40 -2.75 -6.19
CA HIS A 68 24.92 -2.48 -7.55
C HIS A 68 23.58 -1.71 -7.54
N TRP A 69 23.46 -0.73 -6.64
CA TRP A 69 22.18 -0.07 -6.36
C TRP A 69 21.54 0.59 -7.59
N LYS A 70 22.33 1.21 -8.48
CA LYS A 70 21.81 1.82 -9.72
C LYS A 70 21.19 0.78 -10.65
N ALA A 71 21.91 -0.32 -10.89
CA ALA A 71 21.42 -1.41 -11.74
C ALA A 71 20.17 -2.06 -11.14
N LEU A 72 20.13 -2.22 -9.81
CA LEU A 72 18.94 -2.70 -9.11
C LEU A 72 17.74 -1.76 -9.32
N LEU A 73 17.90 -0.46 -9.14
CA LEU A 73 16.81 0.50 -9.34
C LEU A 73 16.32 0.53 -10.79
N ILE A 74 17.22 0.51 -11.77
CA ILE A 74 16.86 0.47 -13.19
C ILE A 74 16.11 -0.82 -13.52
N GLY A 75 16.66 -1.99 -13.13
CA GLY A 75 16.04 -3.28 -13.41
C GLY A 75 14.65 -3.41 -12.78
N THR A 76 14.51 -2.97 -11.52
CA THR A 76 13.21 -3.00 -10.82
C THR A 76 12.23 -1.97 -11.36
N ALA A 77 12.68 -0.81 -11.84
CA ALA A 77 11.83 0.15 -12.54
C ALA A 77 11.30 -0.42 -13.86
N VAL A 78 12.14 -1.07 -14.67
CA VAL A 78 11.72 -1.72 -15.91
C VAL A 78 10.67 -2.80 -15.65
N ILE A 79 10.89 -3.66 -14.65
CA ILE A 79 9.91 -4.68 -14.24
C ILE A 79 8.59 -4.03 -13.82
N GLN A 80 8.66 -2.99 -12.97
CA GLN A 80 7.48 -2.27 -12.48
C GLN A 80 6.67 -1.66 -13.63
N ILE A 81 7.34 -0.99 -14.58
CA ILE A 81 6.71 -0.39 -15.76
C ILE A 81 6.07 -1.47 -16.61
N ALA A 82 6.77 -2.57 -16.88
CA ALA A 82 6.23 -3.68 -17.67
C ALA A 82 4.94 -4.24 -17.05
N VAL A 83 4.93 -4.50 -15.74
CA VAL A 83 3.74 -5.00 -15.02
C VAL A 83 2.60 -3.97 -15.03
N MET A 84 2.90 -2.68 -14.86
CA MET A 84 1.89 -1.62 -14.92
C MET A 84 1.29 -1.48 -16.31
N SER A 85 2.10 -1.58 -17.37
CA SER A 85 1.65 -1.51 -18.76
C SER A 85 0.65 -2.61 -19.11
N LEU A 86 0.78 -3.82 -18.52
CA LEU A 86 -0.22 -4.88 -18.67
C LEU A 86 -1.61 -4.44 -18.21
N GLY A 87 -1.68 -3.65 -17.13
CA GLY A 87 -2.93 -3.06 -16.67
C GLY A 87 -3.53 -2.11 -17.72
N TYR A 88 -2.71 -1.23 -18.30
CA TYR A 88 -3.14 -0.31 -19.37
C TYR A 88 -3.65 -1.05 -20.60
N PHE A 89 -2.91 -2.06 -21.07
CA PHE A 89 -3.35 -2.87 -22.21
C PHE A 89 -4.69 -3.54 -21.95
N ASN A 90 -4.90 -4.06 -20.73
CA ASN A 90 -6.19 -4.63 -20.34
C ASN A 90 -7.32 -3.58 -20.28
N TYR A 91 -7.05 -2.35 -19.84
CA TYR A 91 -8.05 -1.27 -19.83
C TYR A 91 -8.41 -0.82 -21.25
N PHE A 92 -7.43 -0.69 -22.14
CA PHE A 92 -7.62 -0.27 -23.54
C PHE A 92 -8.01 -1.39 -24.49
N ARG A 93 -8.21 -2.63 -23.99
CA ARG A 93 -8.50 -3.83 -24.80
C ARG A 93 -7.46 -4.07 -25.92
N LEU A 94 -6.21 -3.76 -25.63
CA LEU A 94 -5.09 -4.04 -26.53
C LEU A 94 -4.64 -5.48 -26.30
N ASP A 95 -5.24 -6.40 -27.06
CA ASP A 95 -4.97 -7.82 -26.92
C ASP A 95 -3.70 -8.24 -27.69
N PHE A 96 -2.87 -9.06 -27.04
CA PHE A 96 -1.75 -9.75 -27.68
C PHE A 96 -1.59 -11.17 -27.11
N PRO A 97 -0.97 -12.11 -27.84
CA PRO A 97 -0.77 -13.47 -27.38
C PRO A 97 -0.06 -13.51 -26.03
N GLY A 98 -0.69 -14.14 -25.03
CA GLY A 98 -0.13 -14.28 -23.68
C GLY A 98 -0.43 -13.12 -22.71
N MET A 99 -1.16 -12.07 -23.11
CA MET A 99 -1.50 -10.95 -22.21
C MET A 99 -2.24 -11.44 -20.94
N GLN A 100 -3.27 -12.27 -21.10
CA GLN A 100 -4.06 -12.78 -19.97
C GLN A 100 -3.20 -13.64 -19.03
N THR A 101 -2.30 -14.46 -19.58
CA THR A 101 -1.33 -15.22 -18.80
C THR A 101 -0.39 -14.30 -18.04
N ALA A 102 0.13 -13.24 -18.67
CA ALA A 102 0.99 -12.27 -18.02
C ALA A 102 0.28 -11.54 -16.87
N ILE A 103 -0.99 -11.14 -17.05
CA ILE A 103 -1.81 -10.52 -16.01
C ILE A 103 -2.06 -11.50 -14.85
N GLN A 104 -2.38 -12.76 -15.15
CA GLN A 104 -2.58 -13.79 -14.14
C GLN A 104 -1.31 -14.13 -13.34
N LEU A 105 -0.14 -14.04 -13.98
CA LEU A 105 1.17 -14.25 -13.34
C LEU A 105 1.68 -13.03 -12.58
N THR A 106 1.06 -11.85 -12.76
CA THR A 106 1.47 -10.61 -12.10
C THR A 106 0.34 -9.98 -11.27
N PRO A 107 -0.35 -10.75 -10.40
CA PRO A 107 -1.43 -10.20 -9.59
C PRO A 107 -0.87 -9.16 -8.60
N THR A 108 -1.73 -8.29 -8.09
CA THR A 108 -1.33 -7.15 -7.24
C THR A 108 -0.66 -7.55 -5.92
N TRP A 109 -0.87 -8.78 -5.44
CA TRP A 109 -0.21 -9.31 -4.25
C TRP A 109 1.18 -9.91 -4.54
N PHE A 110 1.57 -10.05 -5.81
CA PHE A 110 2.85 -10.64 -6.21
C PHE A 110 3.96 -9.59 -6.31
N PHE A 111 5.19 -9.95 -5.92
CA PHE A 111 6.30 -9.03 -5.74
C PHE A 111 6.65 -8.12 -6.94
N PRO A 112 6.52 -8.52 -8.22
CA PRO A 112 6.86 -7.65 -9.35
C PRO A 112 5.99 -6.38 -9.39
N SER A 113 4.77 -6.44 -8.84
CA SER A 113 3.81 -5.33 -8.89
C SER A 113 4.22 -4.08 -8.10
N ARG A 114 5.15 -4.20 -7.14
CA ARG A 114 5.68 -3.09 -6.32
C ARG A 114 7.21 -3.19 -6.09
N ILE A 115 7.93 -3.99 -6.88
CA ILE A 115 9.34 -4.35 -6.60
C ILE A 115 10.24 -3.10 -6.53
N PHE A 116 9.97 -2.12 -7.39
CA PHE A 116 10.71 -0.87 -7.44
C PHE A 116 10.67 -0.13 -6.10
N TYR A 117 9.50 -0.03 -5.47
CA TYR A 117 9.34 0.67 -4.19
C TYR A 117 10.13 0.01 -3.07
N PHE A 118 10.08 -1.32 -3.00
CA PHE A 118 10.83 -2.07 -2.02
C PHE A 118 12.35 -1.89 -2.22
N SER A 119 12.83 -2.00 -3.46
CA SER A 119 14.24 -1.78 -3.79
C SER A 119 14.70 -0.34 -3.55
N LEU A 120 13.86 0.66 -3.85
CA LEU A 120 14.14 2.06 -3.54
C LEU A 120 14.32 2.28 -2.04
N GLY A 121 13.41 1.77 -1.21
CA GLY A 121 13.51 1.86 0.24
C GLY A 121 14.77 1.17 0.78
N LEU A 122 15.10 0.00 0.26
CA LEU A 122 16.31 -0.75 0.62
C LEU A 122 17.60 0.02 0.25
N VAL A 123 17.66 0.56 -0.96
CA VAL A 123 18.79 1.36 -1.45
C VAL A 123 18.95 2.64 -0.64
N ALA A 124 17.86 3.37 -0.38
CA ALA A 124 17.87 4.56 0.48
C ALA A 124 18.35 4.22 1.90
N GLY A 125 17.94 3.06 2.43
CA GLY A 125 18.37 2.55 3.71
C GLY A 125 19.87 2.26 3.81
N PHE A 126 20.51 1.75 2.75
CA PHE A 126 21.96 1.52 2.70
C PHE A 126 22.78 2.77 2.36
N HIS A 127 22.20 3.72 1.61
CA HIS A 127 22.88 4.92 1.11
C HIS A 127 22.36 6.21 1.76
N ARG A 128 22.01 6.16 3.05
CA ARG A 128 21.36 7.28 3.77
C ARG A 128 22.06 8.62 3.60
N LYS A 129 23.39 8.68 3.72
CA LYS A 129 24.16 9.93 3.59
C LYS A 129 23.99 10.57 2.21
N LEU A 130 24.06 9.75 1.15
CA LEU A 130 23.88 10.20 -0.23
C LEU A 130 22.46 10.72 -0.45
N PHE A 131 21.46 9.95 -0.02
CA PHE A 131 20.06 10.34 -0.15
C PHE A 131 19.73 11.60 0.66
N ALA A 132 20.25 11.74 1.87
CA ALA A 132 20.06 12.94 2.69
C ALA A 132 20.61 14.20 2.02
N GLN A 133 21.81 14.12 1.41
CA GLN A 133 22.38 15.23 0.66
C GLN A 133 21.56 15.56 -0.59
N TRP A 134 21.07 14.54 -1.30
CA TRP A 134 20.21 14.72 -2.46
C TRP A 134 18.88 15.38 -2.08
N PHE A 135 18.19 14.84 -1.06
CA PHE A 135 16.94 15.39 -0.54
C PHE A 135 17.07 16.83 -0.10
N ALA A 136 18.15 17.20 0.59
CA ALA A 136 18.38 18.58 1.02
C ALA A 136 18.42 19.56 -0.17
N LYS A 137 18.94 19.13 -1.33
CA LYS A 137 19.02 19.92 -2.56
C LYS A 137 17.72 19.90 -3.36
N THR A 138 16.97 18.79 -3.35
CA THR A 138 15.81 18.59 -4.22
C THR A 138 14.45 18.72 -3.54
N LYS A 139 14.38 18.99 -2.23
CA LYS A 139 13.11 19.02 -1.47
C LYS A 139 12.00 19.89 -2.09
N TYR A 140 12.32 21.08 -2.60
CA TYR A 140 11.32 21.96 -3.23
C TYR A 140 10.94 21.50 -4.64
N VAL A 141 11.88 20.89 -5.36
CA VAL A 141 11.58 20.23 -6.65
C VAL A 141 10.63 19.06 -6.40
N LEU A 142 10.90 18.24 -5.39
CA LEU A 142 10.02 17.14 -4.98
C LEU A 142 8.62 17.64 -4.59
N LEU A 143 8.54 18.73 -3.83
CA LEU A 143 7.26 19.36 -3.48
C LEU A 143 6.50 19.87 -4.71
N GLY A 144 7.18 20.54 -5.65
CA GLY A 144 6.58 20.97 -6.92
C GLY A 144 6.11 19.78 -7.76
N SER A 145 6.94 18.74 -7.88
CA SER A 145 6.59 17.49 -8.56
C SER A 145 5.43 16.76 -7.89
N LEU A 146 5.29 16.84 -6.56
CA LEU A 146 4.19 16.25 -5.82
C LEU A 146 2.85 16.85 -6.26
N VAL A 147 2.77 18.18 -6.28
CA VAL A 147 1.56 18.91 -6.71
C VAL A 147 1.28 18.63 -8.19
N PHE A 148 2.31 18.65 -9.04
CA PHE A 148 2.17 18.34 -10.46
C PHE A 148 1.62 16.92 -10.68
N PHE A 149 2.21 15.90 -10.05
CA PHE A 149 1.76 14.51 -10.22
C PHE A 149 0.39 14.26 -9.58
N LEU A 150 0.00 15.00 -8.54
CA LEU A 150 -1.36 14.96 -8.01
C LEU A 150 -2.37 15.37 -9.09
N VAL A 151 -2.17 16.54 -9.71
CA VAL A 151 -3.03 17.03 -10.79
C VAL A 151 -3.02 16.07 -11.97
N MET A 152 -1.84 15.64 -12.41
CA MET A 152 -1.72 14.70 -13.53
C MET A 152 -2.37 13.35 -13.25
N SER A 153 -2.39 12.88 -11.99
CA SER A 153 -3.09 11.64 -11.64
C SER A 153 -4.61 11.73 -11.80
N MET A 154 -5.19 12.91 -11.54
CA MET A 154 -6.61 13.17 -11.78
C MET A 154 -6.92 13.28 -13.27
N VAL A 155 -6.08 14.01 -14.02
CA VAL A 155 -6.20 14.14 -15.47
C VAL A 155 -6.08 12.78 -16.15
N GLU A 156 -5.10 11.96 -15.76
CA GLU A 156 -4.93 10.60 -16.26
C GLU A 156 -6.15 9.73 -15.97
N TYR A 157 -6.67 9.77 -14.75
CA TYR A 157 -7.88 9.04 -14.40
C TYR A 157 -9.04 9.42 -15.31
N GLN A 158 -9.29 10.72 -15.50
CA GLN A 158 -10.37 11.22 -16.35
C GLN A 158 -10.18 10.83 -17.83
N ILE A 159 -8.96 10.91 -18.35
CA ILE A 159 -8.66 10.52 -19.74
C ILE A 159 -8.96 9.04 -19.94
N VAL A 160 -8.48 8.18 -19.04
CA VAL A 160 -8.69 6.73 -19.16
C VAL A 160 -10.17 6.39 -18.98
N ASP A 161 -10.85 6.97 -18.00
CA ASP A 161 -12.28 6.76 -17.74
C ASP A 161 -13.15 7.16 -18.95
N ASN A 162 -12.89 8.33 -19.54
CA ASN A 162 -13.56 8.78 -20.76
C ASN A 162 -13.27 7.87 -21.96
N ALA A 163 -12.05 7.33 -22.06
CA ALA A 163 -11.66 6.47 -23.18
C ALA A 163 -12.30 5.07 -23.12
N ILE A 164 -12.65 4.58 -21.93
CA ILE A 164 -13.25 3.24 -21.77
C ILE A 164 -14.78 3.23 -21.73
N ALA A 165 -15.43 4.40 -21.67
CA ALA A 165 -16.85 4.77 -21.81
C ALA A 165 -17.91 3.93 -21.05
N ASP A 166 -17.80 2.60 -21.08
CA ASP A 166 -18.79 1.64 -20.58
C ASP A 166 -18.36 0.96 -19.27
N ARG A 167 -17.16 1.24 -18.76
CA ARG A 167 -16.63 0.58 -17.58
C ARG A 167 -16.20 1.60 -16.55
N TRP A 168 -16.78 1.46 -15.36
CA TRP A 168 -16.24 2.14 -14.19
C TRP A 168 -14.81 1.66 -13.93
N LEU A 169 -13.85 2.59 -14.05
CA LEU A 169 -12.43 2.32 -13.86
C LEU A 169 -12.12 1.79 -12.44
N GLY A 170 -12.94 2.21 -11.47
CA GLY A 170 -12.87 1.74 -10.09
C GLY A 170 -11.66 2.26 -9.31
N PRO A 171 -11.58 1.95 -8.01
CA PRO A 171 -10.48 2.38 -7.14
C PRO A 171 -9.16 1.66 -7.42
N ASN A 172 -9.22 0.55 -8.17
CA ASN A 172 -8.10 -0.35 -8.45
C ASN A 172 -7.21 0.11 -9.60
N PHE A 173 -7.54 1.22 -10.27
CA PHE A 173 -6.70 1.77 -11.31
C PHE A 173 -5.37 2.27 -10.76
N ILE A 174 -4.29 1.61 -11.20
CA ILE A 174 -2.92 1.95 -10.85
C ILE A 174 -2.38 2.80 -12.00
N GLY A 175 -2.69 4.09 -11.97
CA GLY A 175 -2.18 5.04 -12.95
C GLY A 175 -0.67 5.27 -12.84
N VAL A 176 -0.01 5.62 -13.94
CA VAL A 176 1.41 6.00 -13.97
C VAL A 176 1.63 7.24 -13.11
N PHE A 177 0.82 8.27 -13.29
CA PHE A 177 0.93 9.49 -12.50
C PHE A 177 0.52 9.28 -11.05
N ARG A 178 -0.41 8.37 -10.77
CA ARG A 178 -0.73 7.96 -9.39
C ARG A 178 0.47 7.29 -8.69
N THR A 179 1.22 6.48 -9.43
CA THR A 179 2.43 5.79 -8.96
C THR A 179 3.58 6.79 -8.72
N LEU A 180 3.77 7.73 -9.65
CA LEU A 180 4.72 8.83 -9.51
C LEU A 180 4.34 9.74 -8.33
N TYR A 181 3.06 10.09 -8.18
CA TYR A 181 2.54 10.83 -7.05
C TYR A 181 2.87 10.13 -5.72
N ALA A 182 2.54 8.85 -5.56
CA ALA A 182 2.82 8.10 -4.33
C ALA A 182 4.33 8.04 -4.00
N THR A 183 5.16 7.90 -5.03
CA THR A 183 6.63 7.89 -4.90
C THR A 183 7.13 9.25 -4.43
N THR A 184 6.75 10.31 -5.14
CA THR A 184 7.15 11.68 -4.84
C THR A 184 6.61 12.14 -3.50
N PHE A 185 5.41 11.72 -3.11
CA PHE A 185 4.85 11.98 -1.77
C PHE A 185 5.76 11.38 -0.69
N SER A 186 6.10 10.10 -0.83
CA SER A 186 6.98 9.41 0.12
C SER A 186 8.37 10.07 0.19
N LEU A 187 8.95 10.43 -0.96
CA LEU A 187 10.24 11.12 -1.03
C LEU A 187 10.18 12.53 -0.47
N THR A 188 9.09 13.26 -0.69
CA THR A 188 8.87 14.60 -0.13
C THR A 188 8.79 14.52 1.38
N PHE A 189 8.02 13.57 1.93
CA PHE A 189 7.94 13.37 3.37
C PHE A 189 9.32 13.10 4.00
N LEU A 190 10.14 12.28 3.34
CA LEU A 190 11.52 12.04 3.77
C LEU A 190 12.45 13.26 3.61
N ALA A 191 12.21 14.10 2.61
CA ALA A 191 13.03 15.29 2.34
C ALA A 191 12.78 16.44 3.31
N PHE A 192 11.63 16.44 3.98
CA PHE A 192 11.23 17.42 4.99
C PHE A 192 11.29 16.85 6.42
N ASP A 193 12.23 15.95 6.68
CA ASP A 193 12.44 15.28 7.99
C ASP A 193 12.67 16.25 9.17
N LYS A 194 13.20 17.45 8.91
CA LYS A 194 13.49 18.47 9.92
C LYS A 194 12.33 19.42 10.22
N VAL A 195 11.20 19.32 9.54
CA VAL A 195 10.06 20.20 9.80
C VAL A 195 9.40 19.77 11.10
N LYS A 196 9.35 20.67 12.09
CA LYS A 196 8.60 20.43 13.33
C LYS A 196 7.11 20.50 13.02
N TRP A 197 6.43 19.36 13.09
CA TRP A 197 4.99 19.29 12.88
C TRP A 197 4.25 19.33 14.23
N PRO A 198 3.12 20.05 14.31
CA PRO A 198 2.20 19.84 15.42
C PRO A 198 1.76 18.36 15.40
N PHE A 199 1.68 17.74 16.58
CA PHE A 199 1.29 16.33 16.75
C PHE A 199 2.28 15.28 16.20
N GLU A 200 3.57 15.62 16.08
CA GLU A 200 4.60 14.67 15.60
C GLU A 200 4.61 13.36 16.39
N LYS A 201 4.44 13.42 17.73
CA LYS A 201 4.43 12.23 18.59
C LYS A 201 3.25 11.32 18.29
N GLU A 202 2.08 11.91 18.10
CA GLU A 202 0.83 11.22 17.79
C GLU A 202 0.88 10.60 16.39
N LEU A 203 1.41 11.33 15.40
CA LEU A 203 1.63 10.81 14.05
C LEU A 203 2.63 9.66 14.03
N ASN A 204 3.74 9.77 14.76
CA ASN A 204 4.71 8.67 14.90
C ASN A 204 4.09 7.45 15.60
N LYS A 205 3.26 7.67 16.62
CA LYS A 205 2.49 6.59 17.26
C LYS A 205 1.53 5.91 16.29
N LEU A 206 0.81 6.68 15.48
CA LEU A 206 -0.07 6.16 14.44
C LEU A 206 0.70 5.38 13.38
N GLY A 207 1.89 5.85 12.98
CA GLY A 207 2.79 5.14 12.08
C GLY A 207 3.22 3.77 12.62
N GLY A 208 3.50 3.68 13.92
CA GLY A 208 3.77 2.41 14.61
C GLY A 208 2.57 1.46 14.65
N MET A 209 1.35 1.98 14.50
CA MET A 209 0.09 1.23 14.46
C MET A 209 -0.39 0.92 13.03
N SER A 210 0.36 1.34 12.00
CA SER A 210 -0.07 1.30 10.59
C SER A 210 -0.52 -0.08 10.11
N LEU A 211 0.10 -1.16 10.55
CA LEU A 211 -0.31 -2.53 10.20
C LEU A 211 -1.70 -2.86 10.77
N GLY A 212 -1.93 -2.57 12.06
CA GLY A 212 -3.24 -2.76 12.69
C GLY A 212 -4.30 -1.88 12.05
N VAL A 213 -3.97 -0.61 11.73
CA VAL A 213 -4.88 0.27 10.97
C VAL A 213 -5.22 -0.37 9.62
N TYR A 214 -4.22 -0.81 8.85
CA TYR A 214 -4.43 -1.44 7.55
C TYR A 214 -5.35 -2.67 7.61
N LEU A 215 -5.18 -3.53 8.62
CA LEU A 215 -5.98 -4.74 8.81
C LEU A 215 -7.44 -4.44 9.15
N VAL A 216 -7.70 -3.42 9.95
CA VAL A 216 -9.06 -3.13 10.46
C VAL A 216 -9.79 -2.08 9.63
N ASN A 217 -9.06 -1.27 8.86
CA ASN A 217 -9.60 -0.17 8.06
C ASN A 217 -10.73 -0.65 7.13
N THR A 218 -10.52 -1.72 6.37
CA THR A 218 -11.53 -2.21 5.42
C THR A 218 -12.83 -2.67 6.12
N PRO A 219 -12.79 -3.55 7.15
CA PRO A 219 -13.99 -3.86 7.94
C PRO A 219 -14.65 -2.63 8.57
N ALA A 220 -13.85 -1.70 9.11
CA ALA A 220 -14.37 -0.50 9.75
C ALA A 220 -15.14 0.40 8.77
N ILE A 221 -14.56 0.64 7.58
CA ILE A 221 -15.21 1.39 6.50
C ILE A 221 -16.48 0.68 6.05
N TYR A 222 -16.45 -0.65 5.88
CA TYR A 222 -17.62 -1.43 5.46
C TYR A 222 -18.78 -1.34 6.46
N VAL A 223 -18.49 -1.48 7.76
CA VAL A 223 -19.50 -1.31 8.81
C VAL A 223 -20.03 0.12 8.82
N ALA A 224 -19.15 1.12 8.76
CA ALA A 224 -19.56 2.53 8.73
C ALA A 224 -20.45 2.85 7.53
N SER A 225 -20.08 2.42 6.32
CA SER A 225 -20.89 2.63 5.11
C SER A 225 -22.23 1.90 5.19
N SER A 226 -22.27 0.69 5.77
CA SER A 226 -23.50 -0.08 5.95
C SER A 226 -24.46 0.59 6.95
N LEU A 227 -23.92 1.15 8.03
CA LEU A 227 -24.69 1.92 9.01
C LEU A 227 -25.24 3.21 8.38
N ILE A 228 -24.42 3.94 7.62
CA ILE A 228 -24.89 5.14 6.89
C ILE A 228 -25.99 4.78 5.90
N TYR A 229 -25.81 3.72 5.12
CA TYR A 229 -26.82 3.25 4.17
C TYR A 229 -28.16 2.95 4.85
N LYS A 230 -28.13 2.30 6.03
CA LYS A 230 -29.33 1.91 6.77
C LYS A 230 -30.00 3.07 7.51
N PHE A 231 -29.22 3.96 8.12
CA PHE A 231 -29.73 4.95 9.09
C PHE A 231 -29.71 6.40 8.56
N ALA A 232 -28.86 6.72 7.59
CA ALA A 232 -28.70 8.06 7.06
C ALA A 232 -28.35 8.06 5.55
N PRO A 233 -29.18 7.45 4.68
CA PRO A 233 -28.87 7.26 3.26
C PRO A 233 -28.65 8.59 2.51
N VAL A 234 -29.22 9.70 2.99
CA VAL A 234 -29.01 11.04 2.42
C VAL A 234 -27.52 11.42 2.39
N ILE A 235 -26.73 10.98 3.36
CA ILE A 235 -25.29 11.26 3.42
C ILE A 235 -24.56 10.68 2.21
N LEU A 236 -25.04 9.57 1.63
CA LEU A 236 -24.42 8.95 0.46
C LEU A 236 -24.42 9.88 -0.77
N GLY A 237 -25.39 10.80 -0.88
CA GLY A 237 -25.44 11.81 -1.92
C GLY A 237 -24.47 12.98 -1.72
N ILE A 238 -23.96 13.17 -0.50
CA ILE A 238 -23.14 14.33 -0.11
C ILE A 238 -21.70 13.86 0.11
N GLN A 239 -20.94 13.69 -0.98
CA GLN A 239 -19.59 13.13 -0.95
C GLN A 239 -18.61 13.87 -0.03
N ILE A 240 -18.74 15.21 0.06
CA ILE A 240 -17.94 16.06 0.95
C ILE A 240 -18.14 15.70 2.43
N VAL A 241 -19.28 15.15 2.81
CA VAL A 241 -19.57 14.70 4.18
C VAL A 241 -19.27 13.20 4.33
N TYR A 242 -19.68 12.40 3.34
CA TYR A 242 -19.49 10.96 3.36
C TYR A 242 -18.01 10.55 3.45
N GLN A 243 -17.13 11.15 2.64
CA GLN A 243 -15.72 10.79 2.60
C GLN A 243 -14.98 11.08 3.92
N PRO A 244 -15.09 12.26 4.54
CA PRO A 244 -14.52 12.50 5.86
C PRO A 244 -15.02 11.52 6.93
N ILE A 245 -16.32 11.18 6.94
CA ILE A 245 -16.85 10.20 7.89
C ILE A 245 -16.15 8.85 7.72
N LEU A 246 -16.00 8.36 6.48
CA LEU A 246 -15.31 7.10 6.22
C LEU A 246 -13.82 7.16 6.55
N ILE A 247 -13.14 8.26 6.25
CA ILE A 247 -11.72 8.47 6.61
C ILE A 247 -11.56 8.41 8.13
N VAL A 248 -12.40 9.15 8.87
CA VAL A 248 -12.39 9.16 10.32
C VAL A 248 -12.69 7.77 10.87
N ALA A 249 -13.73 7.08 10.38
CA ALA A 249 -14.06 5.73 10.81
C ALA A 249 -12.90 4.74 10.52
N GLY A 250 -12.32 4.81 9.32
CA GLY A 250 -11.24 3.94 8.88
C GLY A 250 -9.93 4.12 9.65
N VAL A 251 -9.75 5.20 10.41
CA VAL A 251 -8.57 5.45 11.26
C VAL A 251 -8.92 5.35 12.74
N ALA A 252 -9.98 6.03 13.18
CA ALA A 252 -10.39 6.09 14.57
C ALA A 252 -10.83 4.73 15.11
N VAL A 253 -11.61 3.95 14.34
CA VAL A 253 -12.08 2.63 14.80
C VAL A 253 -10.91 1.67 15.04
N PRO A 254 -9.96 1.47 14.10
CA PRO A 254 -8.77 0.67 14.38
C PRO A 254 -7.98 1.15 15.60
N VAL A 255 -7.73 2.46 15.72
CA VAL A 255 -6.97 3.04 16.83
C VAL A 255 -7.66 2.81 18.16
N LEU A 256 -8.98 2.98 18.23
CA LEU A 256 -9.77 2.70 19.43
C LEU A 256 -9.71 1.22 19.79
N LEU A 257 -9.90 0.31 18.82
CA LEU A 257 -9.82 -1.13 19.05
C LEU A 257 -8.44 -1.56 19.55
N MET A 258 -7.37 -1.03 18.96
CA MET A 258 -5.99 -1.27 19.42
C MET A 258 -5.78 -0.76 20.85
N ASN A 259 -6.24 0.46 21.17
CA ASN A 259 -6.12 1.01 22.52
C ASN A 259 -6.95 0.22 23.55
N LEU A 260 -8.13 -0.25 23.19
CA LEU A 260 -8.98 -1.08 24.05
C LEU A 260 -8.33 -2.44 24.32
N LEU A 261 -7.86 -3.13 23.27
CA LEU A 261 -7.20 -4.42 23.43
C LEU A 261 -5.87 -4.32 24.18
N GLY A 262 -5.11 -3.24 23.97
CA GLY A 262 -3.85 -3.00 24.66
C GLY A 262 -4.01 -2.73 26.17
N LYS A 263 -5.18 -2.24 26.60
CA LYS A 263 -5.48 -1.95 28.02
C LYS A 263 -6.26 -3.07 28.72
N SER A 264 -6.78 -4.03 27.99
CA SER A 264 -7.64 -5.09 28.54
C SER A 264 -6.82 -6.28 29.08
N PRO A 265 -7.45 -7.19 29.85
CA PRO A 265 -6.80 -8.41 30.32
C PRO A 265 -6.26 -9.31 29.18
N VAL A 266 -6.81 -9.18 27.97
CA VAL A 266 -6.42 -9.96 26.78
C VAL A 266 -5.27 -9.33 25.98
N ARG A 267 -4.55 -8.35 26.54
CA ARG A 267 -3.39 -7.68 25.90
C ARG A 267 -2.33 -8.64 25.34
N GLY A 268 -2.22 -9.85 25.88
CA GLY A 268 -1.30 -10.89 25.38
C GLY A 268 -1.56 -11.29 23.92
N TYR A 269 -2.80 -11.13 23.45
CA TYR A 269 -3.18 -11.41 22.06
C TYR A 269 -2.95 -10.23 21.12
N TYR A 270 -2.56 -9.05 21.62
CA TYR A 270 -2.42 -7.83 20.81
C TYR A 270 -1.54 -8.04 19.58
N GLN A 271 -0.39 -8.68 19.76
CA GLN A 271 0.56 -8.95 18.68
C GLN A 271 -0.01 -9.91 17.62
N TYR A 272 -0.86 -10.85 18.02
CA TYR A 272 -1.48 -11.80 17.08
C TYR A 272 -2.64 -11.17 16.31
N VAL A 273 -3.29 -10.16 16.89
CA VAL A 273 -4.42 -9.45 16.28
C VAL A 273 -3.95 -8.32 15.37
N PHE A 274 -2.95 -7.54 15.78
CA PHE A 274 -2.55 -6.32 15.07
C PHE A 274 -1.12 -6.34 14.51
N GLY A 275 -0.32 -7.35 14.87
CA GLY A 275 1.07 -7.56 14.40
C GLY A 275 2.15 -6.96 15.30
#